data_AF-A0AAW3LRQ0-F1
#
_entry.id   AF-A0AAW3LRQ0-F1
#
_cell.length_a   1.000
_cell.length_b   1.000
_cell.length_c   1.000
_cell.angle_alpha   90.00
_cell.angle_beta   90.00
_cell.angle_gamma   90.00
#
_symmetry.space_group_name_H-M   'P 1'
#
loop_
_entity.id
_entity.type
_entity.pdbx_description
1 polymer ?
#
loop_
_entity_poly.entity_id
_entity_poly.type
_entity_poly.pdbx_seq_one_letter_code
_entity_poly.pdbx_strand_id
1 'polypeptide(L)'
;MFGLFEHRMTQCLEFMLELTGFEGELKGMGPLEKAHAMLKIVIGGKDIKDLDHLTVIRNVMAHSDGTAKGYREISTRIGKKSPSEKRVLSAIRRTGGVSVNFIDEVLMDERFLEYAVADFKRYVGEMEVAVQRYHAEYGSESSEIRR
;
A
#
# COMPACT_ATOMS: atom_id res chain seq x y z
N MET A 1 9.37 6.98 -8.93
CA MET A 1 9.00 5.56 -8.78
C MET A 1 7.61 5.40 -8.19
N PHE A 2 7.35 5.86 -6.95
CA PHE A 2 6.06 5.68 -6.27
C PHE A 2 4.86 6.24 -7.06
N GLY A 3 4.98 7.45 -7.64
CA GLY A 3 3.90 8.01 -8.46
C GLY A 3 3.58 7.19 -9.73
N LEU A 4 4.58 6.58 -10.36
CA LEU A 4 4.35 5.66 -11.49
C LEU A 4 3.65 4.38 -11.03
N PHE A 5 4.05 3.85 -9.87
CA PHE A 5 3.41 2.70 -9.25
C PHE A 5 1.93 3.01 -8.91
N GLU A 6 1.65 4.14 -8.25
CA GLU A 6 0.27 4.56 -7.95
C GLU A 6 -0.59 4.74 -9.20
N HIS A 7 -0.03 5.29 -10.27
CA HIS A 7 -0.74 5.39 -11.55
C HIS A 7 -1.12 4.01 -12.11
N ARG A 8 -0.21 3.02 -12.04
CA ARG A 8 -0.53 1.64 -12.43
C ARG A 8 -1.57 1.01 -11.51
N MET A 9 -1.53 1.32 -10.22
CA MET A 9 -2.55 0.83 -9.27
C MET A 9 -3.95 1.37 -9.57
N THR A 10 -4.07 2.58 -10.12
CA THR A 10 -5.34 3.08 -10.65
C THR A 10 -5.89 2.16 -11.74
N GLN A 11 -5.05 1.79 -12.70
CA GLN A 11 -5.45 0.90 -13.80
C GLN A 11 -5.83 -0.50 -13.31
N CYS A 12 -5.10 -1.04 -12.33
CA CYS A 12 -5.46 -2.31 -11.69
C CYS A 12 -6.82 -2.23 -10.97
N LEU A 13 -7.10 -1.10 -10.30
CA LEU A 13 -8.39 -0.88 -9.66
C LEU A 13 -9.52 -0.81 -10.69
N GLU A 14 -9.36 -0.03 -11.75
CA GLU A 14 -10.32 0.07 -12.85
C GLU A 14 -10.62 -1.31 -13.45
N PHE A 15 -9.59 -2.09 -13.74
CA PHE A 15 -9.74 -3.46 -14.24
C PHE A 15 -10.52 -4.35 -13.27
N MET A 16 -10.20 -4.31 -11.97
CA MET A 16 -10.94 -5.11 -10.97
C MET A 16 -12.41 -4.67 -10.87
N LEU A 17 -12.72 -3.37 -10.95
CA LEU A 17 -14.09 -2.88 -10.94
C LEU A 17 -14.88 -3.36 -12.16
N GLU A 18 -14.28 -3.29 -13.35
CA GLU A 18 -14.88 -3.79 -14.59
C GLU A 18 -15.11 -5.31 -14.54
N LEU A 19 -14.15 -6.05 -13.99
CA LEU A 19 -14.21 -7.50 -13.86
C LEU A 19 -15.34 -7.95 -12.92
N THR A 20 -15.53 -7.27 -11.79
CA THR A 20 -16.47 -7.72 -10.76
C THR A 20 -17.84 -7.04 -10.85
N GLY A 21 -17.96 -5.94 -11.61
CA GLY A 21 -19.17 -5.10 -11.63
C GLY A 21 -19.49 -4.48 -10.26
N PHE A 22 -18.47 -4.18 -9.44
CA PHE A 22 -18.70 -3.69 -8.07
C PHE A 22 -19.11 -2.22 -8.08
N GLU A 23 -20.30 -1.92 -7.54
CA GLU A 23 -20.87 -0.56 -7.49
C GLU A 23 -20.81 0.07 -6.08
N GLY A 24 -20.21 -0.61 -5.10
CA GLY A 24 -20.13 -0.12 -3.73
C GLY A 24 -19.02 0.91 -3.49
N GLU A 25 -18.98 1.45 -2.28
CA GLU A 25 -17.92 2.37 -1.87
C GLU A 25 -16.67 1.63 -1.36
N LEU A 26 -15.52 1.95 -1.96
CA LEU A 26 -14.21 1.50 -1.48
C LEU A 26 -13.63 2.51 -0.50
N LYS A 27 -13.21 2.03 0.68
CA LYS A 27 -12.47 2.83 1.65
C LYS A 27 -11.07 3.12 1.13
N GLY A 28 -10.55 4.30 1.48
CA GLY A 28 -9.21 4.74 1.14
C GLY A 28 -9.21 6.09 0.41
N MET A 29 -8.16 6.88 0.63
CA MET A 29 -7.98 8.19 0.02
C MET A 29 -7.32 8.10 -1.35
N GLY A 30 -6.41 7.13 -1.54
CA GLY A 30 -5.60 6.99 -2.76
C GLY A 30 -5.93 5.74 -3.60
N PRO A 31 -5.48 5.69 -4.87
CA PRO A 31 -5.68 4.54 -5.75
C PRO A 31 -5.16 3.23 -5.17
N LEU A 32 -3.99 3.25 -4.52
CA LEU A 32 -3.40 2.07 -3.88
C LEU A 32 -4.28 1.54 -2.74
N GLU A 33 -4.78 2.41 -1.87
CA GLU A 33 -5.65 2.01 -0.75
C GLU A 33 -6.97 1.44 -1.26
N LYS A 34 -7.58 2.08 -2.27
CA LYS A 34 -8.81 1.60 -2.90
C LYS A 34 -8.61 0.28 -3.61
N ALA A 35 -7.53 0.12 -4.37
CA ALA A 35 -7.15 -1.15 -5.00
C ALA A 35 -6.97 -2.25 -3.95
N HIS A 36 -6.32 -1.94 -2.83
CA HIS A 36 -6.14 -2.89 -1.74
C HIS A 36 -7.45 -3.26 -1.05
N ALA A 37 -8.36 -2.30 -0.86
CA ALA A 37 -9.70 -2.55 -0.33
C ALA A 37 -10.49 -3.46 -1.27
N MET A 38 -10.46 -3.19 -2.57
CA MET A 38 -11.10 -4.02 -3.61
C MET A 38 -10.58 -5.46 -3.57
N LEU A 39 -9.26 -5.60 -3.48
CA LEU A 39 -8.58 -6.88 -3.42
C LEU A 39 -9.04 -7.72 -2.22
N LYS A 40 -9.19 -7.10 -1.05
CA LYS A 40 -9.57 -7.79 0.19
C LYS A 40 -11.06 -8.08 0.30
N ILE A 41 -11.91 -7.16 -0.13
CA ILE A 41 -13.37 -7.23 0.07
C ILE A 41 -14.03 -8.07 -1.02
N VAL A 42 -13.61 -7.89 -2.28
CA VAL A 42 -14.31 -8.45 -3.44
C VAL A 42 -13.52 -9.59 -4.09
N ILE A 43 -12.24 -9.38 -4.39
CA ILE A 43 -11.42 -10.36 -5.13
C ILE A 43 -11.01 -11.56 -4.26
N GLY A 44 -10.96 -11.41 -2.94
CA GLY A 44 -10.64 -12.49 -1.99
C GLY A 44 -9.17 -12.56 -1.56
N GLY A 45 -8.35 -11.54 -1.82
CA GLY A 45 -6.95 -11.44 -1.40
C GLY A 45 -6.76 -11.06 0.07
N LYS A 46 -7.43 -11.75 1.00
CA LYS A 46 -7.47 -11.39 2.43
C LYS A 46 -6.09 -11.38 3.10
N ASP A 47 -5.20 -12.28 2.68
CA ASP A 47 -3.87 -12.46 3.26
C ASP A 47 -2.79 -11.58 2.59
N ILE A 48 -3.14 -10.85 1.53
CA ILE A 48 -2.22 -9.97 0.82
C ILE A 48 -1.86 -8.80 1.74
N LYS A 49 -0.55 -8.62 1.95
CA LYS A 49 -0.03 -7.55 2.80
C LYS A 49 -0.02 -6.23 2.03
N ASP A 50 -0.52 -5.18 2.67
CA ASP A 50 -0.51 -3.81 2.16
C ASP A 50 0.91 -3.25 1.98
N LEU A 51 0.97 -2.08 1.35
CA LEU A 51 2.16 -1.27 1.17
C LEU A 51 2.08 0.03 2.01
N ASP A 52 1.29 0.05 3.08
CA ASP A 52 1.00 1.26 3.86
C ASP A 52 2.28 1.93 4.39
N HIS A 53 3.26 1.12 4.79
CA HIS A 53 4.55 1.62 5.25
C HIS A 53 5.27 2.45 4.17
N LEU A 54 5.27 2.02 2.91
CA LEU A 54 5.86 2.81 1.82
C LEU A 54 5.04 4.07 1.51
N THR A 55 3.70 4.02 1.64
CA THR A 55 2.85 5.22 1.54
C THR A 55 3.18 6.23 2.64
N VAL A 56 3.38 5.78 3.87
CA VAL A 56 3.78 6.65 4.99
C VAL A 56 5.15 7.27 4.74
N ILE A 57 6.14 6.48 4.32
CA ILE A 57 7.47 6.99 3.96
C ILE A 57 7.38 8.01 2.82
N ARG A 58 6.63 7.71 1.76
CA ARG A 58 6.38 8.64 0.64
C ARG A 58 5.79 9.95 1.14
N ASN A 59 4.82 9.90 2.04
CA ASN A 59 4.15 11.10 2.56
C ASN A 59 5.09 11.95 3.41
N VAL A 60 5.94 11.35 4.23
CA VAL A 60 6.97 12.09 4.98
C VAL A 60 7.91 12.82 4.01
N MET A 61 8.37 12.15 2.95
CA MET A 61 9.25 12.77 1.96
C MET A 61 8.55 13.87 1.16
N ALA A 62 7.30 13.65 0.72
CA ALA A 62 6.59 14.56 -0.18
C ALA A 62 5.93 15.75 0.52
N HIS A 63 5.57 15.62 1.80
CA HIS A 63 4.73 16.60 2.50
C HIS A 63 5.31 17.09 3.83
N SER A 64 6.40 16.49 4.31
CA SER A 64 7.06 16.90 5.56
C SER A 64 8.54 17.23 5.36
N ASP A 65 8.94 17.53 4.12
CA ASP A 65 10.32 17.84 3.74
C ASP A 65 11.32 16.79 4.26
N GLY A 66 10.92 15.51 4.18
CA GLY A 66 11.72 14.40 4.66
C GLY A 66 11.84 14.30 6.19
N THR A 67 11.06 15.06 6.96
CA THR A 67 11.15 15.10 8.42
C THR A 67 9.99 14.36 9.08
N ALA A 68 10.28 13.33 9.87
CA ALA A 68 9.30 12.62 10.70
C ALA A 68 9.14 13.35 12.05
N LYS A 69 8.56 14.55 12.04
CA LYS A 69 8.51 15.45 13.21
C LYS A 69 8.07 14.75 14.51
N GLY A 70 8.88 14.89 15.56
CA GLY A 70 8.62 14.31 16.88
C GLY A 70 8.89 12.80 16.95
N TYR A 71 9.48 12.20 15.91
CA TYR A 71 9.75 10.76 15.86
C TYR A 71 10.55 10.31 17.06
N ARG A 72 11.63 11.01 17.43
CA ARG A 72 12.43 10.65 18.60
C ARG A 72 11.63 10.66 19.89
N GLU A 73 10.92 11.75 20.16
CA GLU A 73 10.07 11.86 21.35
C GLU A 73 9.06 10.71 21.40
N ILE A 74 8.35 10.47 20.30
CA ILE A 74 7.38 9.40 20.18
C ILE A 74 8.05 8.04 20.40
N SER A 75 9.23 7.81 19.81
CA SER A 75 9.93 6.53 19.86
C SER A 75 10.37 6.14 21.27
N THR A 76 10.78 7.11 22.09
CA THR A 76 11.27 6.90 23.46
C THR A 76 10.16 7.03 24.50
N ARG A 77 9.01 7.63 24.16
CA ARG A 77 7.90 7.82 25.09
C ARG A 77 7.37 6.51 25.64
N ILE A 78 7.47 6.35 26.96
CA ILE A 78 6.86 5.28 27.75
C ILE A 78 5.40 5.67 28.02
N GLY A 79 4.49 5.31 27.11
CA GLY A 79 3.08 5.67 27.20
C GLY A 79 2.27 5.25 25.97
N LYS A 80 0.96 5.49 26.03
CA LYS A 80 0.05 5.19 24.91
C LYS A 80 0.44 6.02 23.69
N LYS A 81 0.50 5.34 22.55
CA LYS A 81 0.74 5.95 21.24
C LYS A 81 -0.56 5.98 20.45
N SER A 82 -0.84 7.09 19.79
CA SER A 82 -1.96 7.25 18.88
C SER A 82 -1.81 6.32 17.67
N PRO A 83 -2.90 6.04 16.93
CA PRO A 83 -2.81 5.25 15.71
C PRO A 83 -1.86 5.85 14.66
N SER A 84 -1.80 7.17 14.51
CA SER A 84 -0.88 7.83 13.56
C SER A 84 0.58 7.67 13.99
N GLU A 85 0.88 7.85 15.27
CA GLU A 85 2.23 7.64 15.82
C GLU A 85 2.70 6.19 15.60
N LYS A 86 1.83 5.21 15.88
CA LYS A 86 2.14 3.80 15.63
C LYS A 86 2.40 3.52 14.15
N ARG A 87 1.66 4.16 13.24
CA ARG A 87 1.86 4.01 11.79
C ARG A 87 3.22 4.53 11.35
N VAL A 88 3.62 5.72 11.79
CA VAL A 88 4.95 6.28 11.46
C VAL A 88 6.09 5.42 12.01
N LEU A 89 6.02 5.05 13.30
CA LEU A 89 7.02 4.16 13.90
C LEU A 89 7.13 2.82 13.18
N SER A 90 5.98 2.21 12.86
CA SER A 90 5.92 0.94 12.15
C SER A 90 6.49 1.06 10.74
N ALA A 91 6.18 2.15 10.03
CA ALA A 91 6.65 2.38 8.67
C ALA A 91 8.17 2.47 8.62
N ILE A 92 8.77 3.29 9.50
CA ILE A 92 10.23 3.45 9.58
C ILE A 92 10.90 2.12 9.96
N ARG A 93 10.35 1.38 10.92
CA ARG A 93 10.92 0.08 11.33
C ARG A 93 10.81 -1.01 10.26
N ARG A 94 9.71 -1.03 9.50
CA ARG A 94 9.45 -2.07 8.48
C ARG A 94 10.25 -1.83 7.19
N THR A 95 10.55 -0.58 6.88
CA THR A 95 11.13 -0.22 5.58
C THR A 95 12.64 -0.43 5.58
N GLY A 96 13.12 -1.33 4.73
CA GLY A 96 14.56 -1.53 4.53
C GLY A 96 15.24 -0.28 4.01
N GLY A 97 16.46 0.00 4.50
CA GLY A 97 17.24 1.17 4.09
C GLY A 97 16.71 2.51 4.58
N VAL A 98 15.76 2.53 5.53
CA VAL A 98 15.25 3.77 6.14
C VAL A 98 15.74 3.90 7.58
N SER A 99 16.20 5.09 7.94
CA SER A 99 16.54 5.45 9.32
C SER A 99 16.12 6.89 9.61
N VAL A 100 16.20 7.30 10.88
CA VAL A 100 15.91 8.66 11.31
C VAL A 100 17.08 9.20 12.13
N ASN A 101 17.54 10.41 11.81
CA ASN A 101 18.67 11.04 12.50
C ASN A 101 18.25 11.77 13.80
N PHE A 102 19.18 12.55 14.38
CA PHE A 102 18.95 13.22 15.66
C PHE A 102 17.99 14.42 15.60
N ILE A 103 17.73 14.96 14.41
CA ILE A 103 16.78 16.06 14.14
C ILE A 103 15.50 15.58 13.46
N ASP A 104 15.20 14.29 13.57
CA ASP A 104 14.02 13.63 12.98
C ASP A 104 13.98 13.60 11.43
N GLU A 105 15.09 13.84 10.73
CA GLU A 105 15.14 13.64 9.27
C GLU A 105 15.18 12.15 8.93
N VAL A 106 14.35 11.77 7.95
CA VAL A 106 14.31 10.44 7.37
C VAL A 106 15.42 10.31 6.35
N LEU A 107 16.35 9.40 6.63
CA LEU A 107 17.46 9.06 5.75
C LEU A 107 17.15 7.77 5.01
N MET A 108 17.47 7.75 3.71
CA MET A 108 17.34 6.58 2.84
C MET A 108 18.71 6.20 2.29
N ASP A 109 19.14 4.98 2.54
CA ASP A 109 20.35 4.43 1.91
C ASP A 109 20.04 3.65 0.63
N GLU A 110 21.08 3.13 -0.03
CA GLU A 110 20.98 2.40 -1.29
C GLU A 110 20.01 1.21 -1.25
N ARG A 111 19.81 0.59 -0.07
CA ARG A 111 18.94 -0.57 0.12
C ARG A 111 17.46 -0.20 0.04
N PHE A 112 17.11 1.09 0.21
CA PHE A 112 15.73 1.53 0.17
C PHE A 112 15.08 1.27 -1.19
N LEU A 113 15.78 1.56 -2.28
CA LEU A 113 15.24 1.36 -3.62
C LEU A 113 15.02 -0.12 -3.90
N GLU A 114 15.97 -0.97 -3.52
CA GLU A 114 15.86 -2.42 -3.65
C GLU A 114 14.68 -2.96 -2.84
N TYR A 115 14.55 -2.52 -1.58
CA TYR A 115 13.42 -2.87 -0.71
C TYR A 115 12.08 -2.47 -1.34
N ALA A 116 11.95 -1.21 -1.80
CA ALA A 116 10.69 -0.70 -2.35
C ALA A 116 10.29 -1.44 -3.63
N VAL A 117 11.24 -1.68 -4.54
CA VAL A 117 10.99 -2.42 -5.79
C VAL A 117 10.61 -3.87 -5.50
N ALA A 118 11.30 -4.53 -4.57
CA ALA A 118 10.99 -5.90 -4.17
C ALA A 118 9.57 -6.01 -3.60
N ASP A 119 9.17 -5.06 -2.75
CA ASP A 119 7.86 -5.09 -2.12
C ASP A 119 6.73 -4.72 -3.09
N PHE A 120 6.97 -3.81 -4.05
CA PHE A 120 6.06 -3.60 -5.18
C PHE A 120 5.88 -4.86 -6.02
N LYS A 121 6.98 -5.53 -6.37
CA LYS A 121 6.93 -6.77 -7.16
C LYS A 121 6.16 -7.87 -6.42
N ARG A 122 6.39 -8.03 -5.12
CA ARG A 122 5.62 -8.95 -4.27
C ARG A 122 4.13 -8.61 -4.32
N TYR A 123 3.78 -7.37 -4.04
CA TYR A 123 2.39 -6.93 -3.97
C TYR A 123 1.63 -7.13 -5.28
N VAL A 124 2.24 -6.75 -6.41
CA VAL A 124 1.65 -6.93 -7.74
C VAL A 124 1.51 -8.41 -8.08
N GLY A 125 2.51 -9.23 -7.78
CA GLY A 125 2.44 -10.68 -8.03
C GLY A 125 1.34 -11.36 -7.21
N GLU A 126 1.23 -11.03 -5.92
CA GLU A 126 0.15 -11.54 -5.07
C GLU A 126 -1.24 -11.08 -5.56
N MET A 127 -1.35 -9.81 -5.98
CA MET A 127 -2.57 -9.26 -6.57
C MET A 127 -2.97 -10.00 -7.85
N GLU A 128 -2.02 -10.18 -8.77
CA GLU A 128 -2.25 -10.86 -10.05
C GLU A 128 -2.78 -12.28 -9.82
N VAL A 129 -2.16 -13.05 -8.93
CA VAL A 129 -2.60 -14.40 -8.58
C VAL A 129 -4.03 -14.39 -8.02
N ALA A 130 -4.35 -13.44 -7.14
CA ALA A 130 -5.70 -13.35 -6.56
C ALA A 130 -6.75 -12.99 -7.62
N VAL A 131 -6.45 -12.06 -8.52
CA VAL A 131 -7.35 -11.66 -9.61
C VAL A 131 -7.54 -12.79 -10.62
N GLN A 132 -6.47 -13.50 -11.00
CA GLN A 132 -6.57 -14.67 -11.88
C GLN A 132 -7.43 -15.77 -11.28
N ARG A 133 -7.26 -16.03 -9.97
CA ARG A 133 -8.09 -17.00 -9.25
C ARG A 133 -9.55 -16.59 -9.24
N TYR A 134 -9.85 -15.33 -8.92
CA TYR A 134 -11.21 -14.81 -8.98
C TYR A 134 -11.82 -14.98 -10.38
N HIS A 135 -11.08 -14.61 -11.43
CA HIS A 135 -11.53 -14.77 -12.80
C HIS A 135 -11.75 -16.26 -13.18
N ALA A 136 -10.93 -17.19 -12.69
CA ALA A 136 -11.14 -18.61 -12.94
C ALA A 136 -12.38 -19.16 -12.24
N GLU A 137 -12.70 -18.66 -11.04
CA GLU A 137 -13.85 -19.09 -10.25
C GLU A 137 -15.17 -18.48 -10.75
N TYR A 138 -15.17 -17.22 -11.20
CA TYR A 138 -16.39 -16.45 -11.53
C TYR A 138 -16.48 -15.97 -12.99
N GLY A 139 -15.42 -16.13 -13.79
CA GLY A 139 -15.34 -15.65 -15.17
C GLY A 139 -16.28 -16.39 -16.15
N SER A 140 -16.78 -17.56 -15.78
CA SER A 140 -17.78 -18.31 -16.58
C SER A 140 -19.20 -17.75 -16.44
N GLU A 141 -19.55 -17.13 -15.31
CA GLU A 141 -20.91 -16.59 -15.06
C GLU A 141 -21.14 -15.25 -15.76
N SER A 142 -20.09 -14.44 -15.93
CA SER A 142 -20.17 -13.13 -16.59
C SER A 142 -20.33 -13.21 -18.11
N SER A 143 -20.01 -14.35 -18.74
CA SER A 143 -20.22 -14.60 -20.17
C SER A 143 -21.65 -14.99 -20.55
N GLU A 144 -22.47 -15.50 -19.62
CA GLU A 144 -23.87 -15.87 -19.90
C GLU A 144 -24.84 -14.70 -19.79
N ILE A 145 -24.52 -13.67 -19.00
CA ILE A 145 -25.36 -12.47 -18.85
C ILE A 145 -25.17 -11.47 -20.02
N ARG A 146 -24.12 -11.65 -20.83
CA ARG A 146 -23.78 -10.78 -21.98
C ARG A 146 -24.14 -11.37 -23.36
N ARG A 147 -24.92 -12.45 -23.42
CA ARG A 147 -25.51 -12.98 -24.67
C ARG A 147 -27.01 -12.73 -24.72
#